data_AF-A0A7J8DD87-F1
#
_entry.id   AF-A0A7J8DD87-F1
#
_cell.length_a   1.000
_cell.length_b   1.000
_cell.length_c   1.000
_cell.angle_alpha   90.00
_cell.angle_beta   90.00
_cell.angle_gamma   90.00
#
_symmetry.space_group_name_H-M   'P 1'
#
loop_
_entity.id
_entity.type
_entity.pdbx_description
1 polymer ?
#
loop_
_entity_poly.entity_id
_entity_poly.type
_entity_poly.pdbx_seq_one_letter_code
_entity_poly.pdbx_strand_id
1 'polypeptide(L)'
;MLRMGIHIPDRDAAWELEPGAFSELYQRYQHCDAPICLYEQGRDSFEDEGRWSLILCATCGSHGTHRDCSFLRSSSKKWECEECAPSPEATDYIPENSGDIPCCSSTFYTRGALLQRHQPGRESGPFLD
;
A
#
# COMPACT_ATOMS: atom_id res chain seq x y z
N MET A 1 -29.55 31.16 -2.18
CA MET A 1 -29.02 29.83 -1.81
C MET A 1 -27.69 30.06 -1.13
N LEU A 2 -27.44 29.49 0.05
CA LEU A 2 -26.15 29.65 0.74
C LEU A 2 -25.14 28.63 0.19
N ARG A 3 -24.00 29.12 -0.30
CA ARG A 3 -22.92 28.26 -0.80
C ARG A 3 -22.01 27.88 0.37
N MET A 4 -22.30 26.73 0.98
CA MET A 4 -21.45 26.15 2.03
C MET A 4 -20.15 25.65 1.41
N GLY A 5 -19.01 25.97 2.03
CA GLY A 5 -17.69 25.52 1.60
C GLY A 5 -16.70 25.59 2.75
N ILE A 6 -15.65 24.76 2.68
CA ILE A 6 -14.53 24.81 3.62
C ILE A 6 -13.43 25.69 3.04
N HIS A 7 -12.91 26.61 3.87
CA HIS A 7 -11.72 27.39 3.53
C HIS A 7 -10.49 26.61 4.00
N ILE A 8 -9.68 26.14 3.05
CA ILE A 8 -8.37 25.55 3.34
C ILE A 8 -7.36 26.71 3.38
N PRO A 9 -6.81 27.07 4.56
CA PRO A 9 -5.81 28.14 4.65
C PRO A 9 -4.49 27.70 4.00
N ASP A 10 -3.78 28.66 3.42
CA ASP A 10 -2.40 28.47 2.95
C ASP A 10 -1.47 28.35 4.17
N ARG A 11 -1.13 27.11 4.51
CA ARG A 11 -0.20 26.71 5.58
C ARG A 11 0.27 25.29 5.32
N ASP A 12 1.48 25.00 5.75
CA ASP A 12 1.95 23.61 5.88
C ASP A 12 1.06 22.85 6.86
N ALA A 13 0.99 21.53 6.71
CA ALA A 13 0.24 20.71 7.64
C ALA A 13 0.90 20.78 9.03
N ALA A 14 0.10 20.76 10.10
CA ALA A 14 0.64 20.95 11.45
C ALA A 14 1.70 19.89 11.84
N TRP A 15 1.67 18.72 11.22
CA TRP A 15 2.64 17.64 11.39
C TRP A 15 3.95 17.84 10.57
N GLU A 16 4.02 18.80 9.65
CA GLU A 16 5.26 19.13 8.91
C GLU A 16 6.14 20.14 9.68
N LEU A 17 5.56 20.84 10.65
CA LEU A 17 6.22 21.87 11.46
C LEU A 17 7.03 21.29 12.64
N GLU A 18 6.69 20.09 13.11
CA GLU A 18 7.34 19.44 14.26
C GLU A 18 8.57 18.63 13.80
N PRO A 19 9.79 18.92 14.33
CA PRO A 19 10.99 18.21 13.92
C PRO A 19 10.91 16.70 14.13
N GLY A 20 10.99 15.94 13.03
CA GLY A 20 10.98 14.48 13.09
C GLY A 20 9.59 13.83 13.22
N ALA A 21 8.50 14.58 13.03
CA ALA A 21 7.12 14.06 13.10
C ALA A 21 6.79 12.88 12.14
N PHE A 22 7.63 12.64 11.13
CA PHE A 22 7.51 11.54 10.17
C PHE A 22 8.67 10.52 10.26
N SER A 23 9.51 10.58 11.31
CA SER A 23 10.71 9.72 11.45
C SER A 23 10.38 8.22 11.43
N GLU A 24 9.25 7.85 12.02
CA GLU A 24 8.78 6.46 12.10
C GLU A 24 8.38 5.92 10.72
N LEU A 25 7.88 6.78 9.82
CA LEU A 25 7.45 6.40 8.46
C LEU A 25 8.62 5.99 7.55
N TYR A 26 9.87 6.29 7.93
CA TYR A 26 11.06 5.83 7.23
C TYR A 26 11.54 4.44 7.67
N GLN A 27 11.07 3.95 8.82
CA GLN A 27 11.48 2.64 9.32
C GLN A 27 10.61 1.58 8.65
N ARG A 28 11.25 0.65 7.93
CA ARG A 28 10.58 -0.57 7.50
C ARG A 28 10.32 -1.47 8.70
N TYR A 29 9.22 -2.20 8.64
CA TYR A 29 8.95 -3.25 9.61
C TYR A 29 10.07 -4.30 9.60
N GLN A 30 10.55 -4.71 10.78
CA GLN A 30 11.76 -5.53 10.95
C GLN A 30 11.57 -6.74 11.90
N HIS A 31 10.34 -7.00 12.36
CA HIS A 31 10.04 -8.10 13.28
C HIS A 31 9.47 -9.34 12.57
N CYS A 32 9.70 -10.52 13.12
CA CYS A 32 9.07 -11.76 12.69
C CYS A 32 7.85 -12.12 13.55
N ASP A 33 6.66 -11.95 12.98
CA ASP A 33 5.34 -12.20 13.58
C ASP A 33 4.91 -13.68 13.57
N ALA A 34 5.72 -14.58 13.00
CA ALA A 34 5.38 -16.00 12.96
C ALA A 34 5.04 -16.56 14.36
N PRO A 35 3.97 -17.35 14.53
CA PRO A 35 3.61 -17.92 15.84
C PRO A 35 4.80 -18.64 16.51
N ILE A 36 5.60 -19.34 15.71
CA ILE A 36 6.88 -19.94 16.11
C ILE A 36 7.98 -19.33 15.24
N CYS A 37 8.92 -18.62 15.87
CA CYS A 37 10.15 -18.20 15.21
C CYS A 37 11.18 -19.32 15.31
N LEU A 38 11.83 -19.66 14.20
CA LEU A 38 12.85 -20.71 14.10
C LEU A 38 14.29 -20.15 14.10
N TYR A 39 14.46 -18.83 14.07
CA TYR A 39 15.77 -18.19 13.96
C TYR A 39 16.40 -17.97 15.34
N GLU A 40 17.59 -18.55 15.57
CA GLU A 40 18.29 -18.51 16.86
C GLU A 40 18.73 -17.10 17.27
N GLN A 41 18.95 -16.22 16.30
CA GLN A 41 19.33 -14.82 16.50
C GLN A 41 18.15 -13.94 16.92
N GLY A 42 16.93 -14.48 17.03
CA GLY A 42 15.73 -13.76 17.48
C GLY A 42 14.83 -13.24 16.36
N ARG A 43 13.77 -12.52 16.74
CA ARG A 43 12.69 -12.08 15.84
C ARG A 43 13.01 -10.81 15.05
N ASP A 44 13.85 -9.94 15.61
CA ASP A 44 14.26 -8.65 15.00
C ASP A 44 15.53 -8.78 14.13
N SER A 45 16.14 -9.96 14.13
CA SER A 45 17.33 -10.30 13.34
C SER A 45 16.91 -10.93 12.01
N PHE A 46 17.55 -10.55 10.89
CA PHE A 46 17.28 -11.13 9.58
C PHE A 46 18.51 -11.06 8.66
N GLU A 47 18.52 -11.88 7.62
CA GLU A 47 19.51 -11.87 6.53
C GLU A 47 18.99 -11.06 5.34
N ASP A 48 19.86 -10.49 4.49
CA ASP A 48 19.41 -9.82 3.26
C ASP A 48 18.78 -10.79 2.25
N GLU A 49 19.29 -12.02 2.19
CA GLU A 49 18.82 -13.10 1.32
C GLU A 49 18.85 -14.45 2.06
N GLY A 50 18.01 -15.40 1.65
CA GLY A 50 18.06 -16.78 2.11
C GLY A 50 16.80 -17.24 2.85
N ARG A 51 17.01 -17.99 3.94
CA ARG A 51 15.93 -18.62 4.75
C ARG A 51 15.51 -17.73 5.92
N TRP A 52 16.44 -16.89 6.38
CA TRP A 52 16.23 -15.91 7.43
C TRP A 52 16.02 -14.49 6.88
N SER A 53 15.82 -14.35 5.56
CA SER A 53 15.35 -13.10 4.98
C SER A 53 13.95 -12.78 5.46
N LEU A 54 13.73 -11.54 5.91
CA LEU A 54 12.42 -11.06 6.33
C LEU A 54 11.55 -10.77 5.10
N ILE A 55 10.38 -11.41 5.05
CA ILE A 55 9.36 -11.20 4.02
C ILE A 55 8.22 -10.40 4.66
N LEU A 56 7.93 -9.23 4.09
CA LEU A 56 6.82 -8.38 4.53
C LEU A 56 5.51 -8.77 3.83
N CYS A 57 4.39 -8.49 4.48
CA CYS A 57 3.07 -8.68 3.89
C CYS A 57 2.95 -7.83 2.61
N ALA A 58 2.58 -8.46 1.49
CA ALA A 58 2.47 -7.82 0.19
C ALA A 58 1.32 -6.79 0.08
N THR A 59 0.43 -6.73 1.08
CA THR A 59 -0.77 -5.89 1.11
C THR A 59 -0.62 -4.72 2.09
N CYS A 60 -0.30 -4.96 3.36
CA CYS A 60 -0.17 -3.90 4.36
C CYS A 60 1.28 -3.44 4.62
N GLY A 61 2.28 -4.31 4.42
CA GLY A 61 3.68 -4.03 4.79
C GLY A 61 3.98 -3.93 6.30
N SER A 62 2.95 -3.85 7.16
CA SER A 62 3.04 -3.70 8.62
C SER A 62 3.31 -4.98 9.40
N HIS A 63 3.40 -6.12 8.69
CA HIS A 63 3.70 -7.42 9.26
C HIS A 63 4.87 -8.07 8.51
N GLY A 64 5.64 -8.89 9.21
CA GLY A 64 6.83 -9.54 8.70
C GLY A 64 7.01 -10.96 9.22
N THR A 65 7.71 -11.79 8.46
CA THR A 65 8.07 -13.15 8.89
C THR A 65 9.33 -13.61 8.17
N HIS A 66 10.18 -14.41 8.82
CA HIS A 66 11.27 -15.07 8.10
C HIS A 66 10.70 -16.09 7.11
N ARG A 67 11.41 -16.28 5.99
CA ARG A 67 10.98 -17.22 4.94
C ARG A 67 10.64 -18.61 5.48
N ASP A 68 11.50 -19.22 6.29
CA ASP A 68 11.25 -20.56 6.85
C ASP A 68 10.19 -20.56 7.97
N CYS A 69 10.03 -19.46 8.72
CA CYS A 69 9.04 -19.31 9.79
C CYS A 69 7.59 -19.18 9.27
N SER A 70 7.43 -18.77 8.00
CA SER A 70 6.13 -18.52 7.35
C SER A 70 5.40 -19.77 6.84
N PHE A 71 6.07 -20.93 6.78
CA PHE A 71 5.62 -22.14 6.10
C PHE A 71 5.19 -21.95 4.62
N LEU A 72 5.64 -20.86 3.97
CA LEU A 72 5.37 -20.57 2.56
C LEU A 72 5.77 -21.75 1.67
N ARG A 73 4.93 -22.09 0.69
CA ARG A 73 5.33 -22.97 -0.40
C ARG A 73 6.53 -22.35 -1.11
N SER A 74 7.52 -23.16 -1.46
CA SER A 74 8.77 -22.71 -2.09
C SER A 74 8.59 -21.96 -3.42
N SER A 75 7.44 -22.13 -4.08
CA SER A 75 7.03 -21.43 -5.31
C SER A 75 6.29 -20.09 -5.08
N SER A 76 5.85 -19.79 -3.86
CA SER A 76 5.12 -18.55 -3.56
C SER A 76 6.05 -17.34 -3.59
N LYS A 77 5.76 -16.39 -4.48
CA LYS A 77 6.51 -15.12 -4.63
C LYS A 77 6.06 -13.99 -3.69
N LYS A 78 4.95 -14.19 -2.98
CA LYS A 78 4.32 -13.23 -2.07
C LYS A 78 3.87 -13.94 -0.81
N TRP A 79 3.82 -13.18 0.27
CA TRP A 79 3.24 -13.57 1.56
C TRP A 79 2.22 -12.51 1.98
N GLU A 80 1.17 -12.96 2.65
CA GLU A 80 0.10 -12.12 3.21
C GLU A 80 -0.08 -12.53 4.67
N CYS A 81 -0.26 -11.57 5.57
CA CYS A 81 -0.56 -11.86 6.98
C CYS A 81 -2.02 -12.34 7.12
N GLU A 82 -2.37 -12.90 8.26
CA GLU A 82 -3.70 -13.47 8.53
C GLU A 82 -4.85 -12.48 8.28
N GLU A 83 -4.68 -11.20 8.62
CA GLU A 83 -5.68 -10.14 8.36
C GLU A 83 -5.79 -9.74 6.88
N CYS A 84 -4.74 -9.93 6.08
CA CYS A 84 -4.72 -9.57 4.66
C CYS A 84 -4.99 -10.75 3.73
N ALA A 85 -4.93 -11.98 4.22
CA ALA A 85 -5.20 -13.18 3.46
C ALA A 85 -6.69 -13.23 3.06
N PRO A 86 -7.04 -13.71 1.86
CA PRO A 86 -8.43 -13.86 1.46
C PRO A 86 -9.17 -14.82 2.40
N SER A 87 -10.38 -14.45 2.82
CA SER A 87 -11.22 -15.35 3.60
C SER A 87 -11.57 -16.59 2.76
N PRO A 88 -11.78 -17.77 3.40
CA PRO A 88 -12.05 -19.01 2.68
C PRO A 88 -13.42 -19.07 1.97
N GLU A 89 -14.18 -17.98 1.94
CA GLU A 89 -15.56 -17.92 1.41
C GLU A 89 -15.67 -17.14 0.08
N ALA A 90 -14.55 -16.69 -0.49
CA ALA A 90 -14.50 -15.85 -1.69
C ALA A 90 -14.20 -16.61 -3.00
N THR A 91 -14.81 -17.79 -3.18
CA THR A 91 -14.88 -18.58 -4.42
C THR A 91 -16.28 -19.21 -4.50
N ASP A 92 -17.14 -18.99 -5.49
CA ASP A 92 -16.95 -18.42 -6.83
C ASP A 92 -18.13 -17.51 -7.22
N TYR A 93 -17.87 -16.38 -7.89
CA TYR A 93 -18.89 -15.71 -8.70
C TYR A 93 -18.31 -15.42 -10.09
N ILE A 94 -18.68 -16.28 -11.06
CA ILE A 94 -18.40 -16.07 -12.48
C ILE A 94 -19.60 -15.30 -13.07
N PRO A 95 -19.46 -14.02 -13.46
CA PRO A 95 -20.53 -13.29 -14.13
C PRO A 95 -20.54 -13.63 -15.62
N GLU A 96 -21.34 -14.64 -16.02
CA GLU A 96 -21.60 -14.92 -17.43
C GLU A 96 -22.65 -13.95 -18.01
N ASN A 97 -22.16 -12.84 -18.57
CA ASN A 97 -22.72 -12.07 -19.68
C ASN A 97 -24.25 -12.06 -19.95
N SER A 98 -24.90 -10.91 -19.74
CA SER A 98 -25.48 -10.12 -20.86
C SER A 98 -26.15 -8.80 -20.41
N GLY A 99 -26.13 -7.79 -21.30
CA GLY A 99 -27.19 -6.77 -21.40
C GLY A 99 -27.14 -5.55 -20.48
N ASP A 100 -26.48 -4.49 -20.95
CA ASP A 100 -26.89 -3.07 -20.83
C ASP A 100 -27.50 -2.57 -19.50
N ILE A 101 -26.65 -2.09 -18.58
CA ILE A 101 -27.07 -1.16 -17.51
C ILE A 101 -26.08 0.03 -17.46
N PRO A 102 -26.54 1.29 -17.50
CA PRO A 102 -25.67 2.46 -17.57
C PRO A 102 -24.91 2.69 -16.26
N CYS A 103 -23.66 3.12 -16.39
CA CYS A 103 -22.74 3.33 -15.27
C CYS A 103 -23.23 4.42 -14.29
N CYS A 104 -23.47 4.02 -13.04
CA CYS A 104 -23.37 4.93 -11.90
C CYS A 104 -22.57 4.28 -10.75
N SER A 105 -21.40 4.88 -10.47
CA SER A 105 -20.64 4.84 -9.20
C SER A 105 -19.99 3.51 -8.75
N SER A 106 -18.63 3.47 -8.81
CA SER A 106 -17.70 2.73 -7.91
C SER A 106 -17.87 1.19 -7.76
N THR A 107 -16.87 0.30 -7.72
CA THR A 107 -15.40 0.31 -7.60
C THR A 107 -14.94 -1.16 -7.87
N PHE A 108 -13.71 -1.53 -8.23
CA PHE A 108 -12.40 -0.86 -8.33
C PHE A 108 -11.71 -1.23 -9.66
N TYR A 109 -10.54 -0.64 -9.95
CA TYR A 109 -9.61 -1.15 -10.96
C TYR A 109 -8.15 -1.06 -10.48
N THR A 110 -7.48 -2.21 -10.36
CA THR A 110 -6.01 -2.28 -10.27
C THR A 110 -5.43 -2.88 -11.55
N ARG A 111 -4.74 -2.05 -12.33
CA ARG A 111 -3.61 -2.45 -13.19
C ARG A 111 -2.90 -1.21 -13.69
N GLY A 112 -1.72 -0.94 -13.16
CA GLY A 112 -0.88 0.14 -13.63
C GLY A 112 0.05 -0.30 -14.78
N ALA A 113 0.45 0.65 -15.62
CA ALA A 113 1.77 0.70 -16.23
C ALA A 113 2.08 2.10 -16.80
N LEU A 114 3.00 2.79 -16.11
CA LEU A 114 4.17 3.49 -16.69
C LEU A 114 3.98 4.71 -17.62
N LEU A 115 4.57 5.84 -17.16
CA LEU A 115 5.12 7.02 -17.87
C LEU A 115 4.72 7.29 -19.35
N GLN A 116 4.42 8.55 -19.72
CA GLN A 116 5.45 9.60 -19.84
C GLN A 116 4.91 11.04 -19.67
N ARG A 117 5.82 11.98 -19.40
CA ARG A 117 5.52 13.42 -19.32
C ARG A 117 5.36 14.06 -20.70
N HIS A 118 4.45 15.04 -20.82
CA HIS A 118 4.54 16.07 -21.83
C HIS A 118 3.98 17.41 -21.30
N GLN A 119 4.74 18.50 -21.44
CA GLN A 119 4.19 19.86 -21.39
C GLN A 119 3.61 20.20 -22.78
N PRO A 120 2.53 20.99 -22.84
CA PRO A 120 2.63 22.44 -23.08
C PRO A 120 1.72 23.24 -22.12
N GLY A 121 1.80 24.57 -21.98
CA GLY A 121 2.60 25.59 -22.66
C GLY A 121 1.73 26.80 -23.03
N ARG A 122 1.97 27.95 -22.36
CA ARG A 122 1.56 29.36 -22.65
C ARG A 122 0.17 29.66 -23.26
N GLU A 123 -0.57 30.62 -22.67
CA GLU A 123 -1.19 31.86 -23.27
C GLU A 123 -1.67 32.74 -22.06
N SER A 124 -1.01 33.82 -21.62
CA SER A 124 -0.92 35.20 -22.13
C SER A 124 -2.06 36.19 -21.74
N GLY A 125 -1.81 37.02 -20.71
CA GLY A 125 -2.32 38.40 -20.55
C GLY A 125 -3.53 38.64 -19.62
N PRO A 126 -3.87 39.91 -19.28
CA PRO A 126 -3.14 41.17 -19.53
C PRO A 126 -2.70 41.91 -18.23
N PHE A 127 -2.13 43.10 -18.41
CA PHE A 127 -1.57 44.04 -17.43
C PHE A 127 -2.60 45.12 -16.98
N LEU A 128 -2.22 45.98 -16.02
CA LEU A 128 -2.92 47.13 -15.39
C LEU A 128 -3.69 46.79 -14.08
N ASP A 129 -3.53 47.49 -12.96
CA ASP A 129 -2.60 48.59 -12.59
C ASP A 129 -2.13 48.36 -11.13
#